data_AF-A0A0C3S644-F1
#
_entry.id   AF-A0A0C3S644-F1
#
_cell.length_a   1.000
_cell.length_b   1.000
_cell.length_c   1.000
_cell.angle_alpha   90.00
_cell.angle_beta   90.00
_cell.angle_gamma   90.00
#
_symmetry.space_group_name_H-M   'P 1'
#
loop_
_entity.id
_entity.type
_entity.pdbx_description
1 polymer ?
#
loop_
_entity_poly.entity_id
_entity_poly.type
_entity_poly.pdbx_seq_one_letter_code
_entity_poly.pdbx_strand_id
1 'polypeptide(L)'
;MTARHRLEECEVAVKFIIKEKVPEHAWWDDEMLGRVPTEVMIMSLVEHENIVKCLDLFEDDLYFYLPPTPRPNFSRRASYDLFECIEQSKHKRLSEADARYIFAQVVEAVHYLNSQGIAHCDIKDENLVIDRDFKVKLIDFGSAVVADPNAPAPFYTLFFGTTAYASSEVLRKQPYQAPPAEIWTLGVLLSYLLTGHSPFPTEADAIEGRVHVRERAGGPRISSDALGLMARCLERDPARRADVGEVRAHVWLQGALVRG
;
A
#
# COMPACT_ATOMS: atom_id res chain seq x y z
N MET A 1 -8.10 2.43 -17.12
CA MET A 1 -8.54 2.15 -18.50
C MET A 1 -7.59 1.09 -19.07
N THR A 2 -8.09 0.05 -19.77
CA THR A 2 -7.23 -0.99 -20.37
C THR A 2 -6.87 -0.63 -21.81
N ALA A 3 -5.64 -0.92 -22.22
CA ALA A 3 -5.14 -0.78 -23.58
C ALA A 3 -4.40 -2.06 -24.00
N ARG A 4 -4.13 -2.22 -25.29
CA ARG A 4 -3.33 -3.33 -25.83
C ARG A 4 -2.02 -2.78 -26.39
N HIS A 5 -0.90 -3.25 -25.86
CA HIS A 5 0.41 -2.93 -26.41
C HIS A 5 0.52 -3.55 -27.81
N ARG A 6 0.76 -2.73 -28.84
CA ARG A 6 0.64 -3.17 -30.25
C ARG A 6 1.75 -4.14 -30.68
N LEU A 7 2.94 -4.01 -30.11
CA LEU A 7 4.10 -4.82 -30.48
C LEU A 7 4.17 -6.14 -29.72
N GLU A 8 3.84 -6.13 -28.43
CA GLU A 8 3.90 -7.31 -27.56
C GLU A 8 2.55 -8.04 -27.44
N GLU A 9 1.50 -7.49 -28.06
CA GLU A 9 0.12 -8.01 -28.04
C GLU A 9 -0.47 -8.24 -26.64
N CYS A 10 0.11 -7.65 -25.60
CA CYS A 10 -0.33 -7.80 -24.23
C CYS A 10 -1.31 -6.70 -23.81
N GLU A 11 -2.18 -7.01 -22.85
CA GLU A 11 -3.02 -6.00 -22.19
C GLU A 11 -2.20 -5.24 -21.15
N VAL A 12 -2.35 -3.92 -21.17
CA VAL A 12 -1.76 -2.97 -20.22
C VAL A 12 -2.87 -2.10 -19.62
N ALA A 13 -2.66 -1.56 -18.42
CA ALA A 13 -3.45 -0.41 -17.99
C ALA A 13 -2.84 0.87 -18.57
N VAL A 14 -3.55 1.98 -18.57
CA VAL A 14 -2.95 3.29 -18.81
C VAL A 14 -3.46 4.22 -17.72
N LYS A 15 -2.53 4.82 -16.98
CA LYS A 15 -2.81 5.92 -16.06
C LYS A 15 -2.55 7.23 -16.78
N PHE A 16 -3.53 8.13 -16.73
CA PHE A 16 -3.44 9.48 -17.25
C PHE A 16 -3.23 10.44 -16.09
N ILE A 17 -2.13 11.19 -16.11
CA ILE A 17 -1.87 12.23 -15.11
C ILE A 17 -2.11 13.58 -15.76
N ILE A 18 -3.10 14.32 -15.27
CA ILE A 18 -3.45 15.66 -15.77
C ILE A 18 -2.48 16.67 -15.16
N LYS A 19 -1.61 17.28 -15.97
CA LYS A 19 -0.54 18.17 -15.49
C LYS A 19 -1.05 19.30 -14.59
N GLU A 20 -2.15 19.94 -14.96
CA GLU A 20 -2.76 21.04 -14.19
C GLU A 20 -3.27 20.63 -12.80
N LYS A 21 -3.48 19.33 -12.56
CA LYS A 21 -3.93 18.81 -11.26
C LYS A 21 -2.79 18.34 -10.36
N VAL A 22 -1.56 18.30 -10.86
CA VAL A 22 -0.39 17.90 -10.07
C VAL A 22 -0.01 19.06 -9.14
N PRO A 23 -0.01 18.86 -7.81
CA PRO A 23 0.39 19.90 -6.87
C PRO A 23 1.82 20.39 -7.14
N GLU A 24 2.09 21.67 -6.90
CA GLU A 24 3.42 22.27 -7.19
C GLU A 24 4.57 21.53 -6.49
N HIS A 25 4.34 21.06 -5.27
CA HIS A 25 5.34 20.31 -4.47
C HIS A 25 5.56 18.87 -4.94
N ALA A 26 4.72 18.36 -5.85
CA ALA A 26 4.77 17.00 -6.36
C ALA A 26 5.45 16.92 -7.73
N TRP A 27 6.20 17.95 -8.12
CA TRP A 27 7.00 17.98 -9.33
C TRP A 27 8.49 17.78 -9.02
N TRP A 28 9.17 17.04 -9.89
CA TRP A 28 10.59 16.77 -9.85
C TRP A 28 11.22 17.20 -11.16
N ASP A 29 12.39 17.82 -11.09
CA ASP A 29 13.24 18.07 -12.24
C ASP A 29 14.31 16.98 -12.30
N ASP A 30 14.21 16.09 -13.29
CA ASP A 30 15.16 15.01 -13.54
C ASP A 30 15.95 15.25 -14.83
N GLU A 31 17.24 14.90 -14.84
CA GLU A 31 18.11 15.14 -16.00
C GLU A 31 17.71 14.32 -17.24
N MET A 32 17.14 13.13 -17.06
CA MET A 32 16.76 12.22 -18.14
C MET A 32 15.28 12.33 -18.49
N LEU A 33 14.41 12.45 -17.49
CA LEU A 33 12.96 12.46 -17.64
C LEU A 33 12.38 13.87 -17.79
N GLY A 34 13.16 14.91 -17.50
CA GLY A 34 12.68 16.29 -17.47
C GLY A 34 11.81 16.57 -16.24
N ARG A 35 10.88 17.53 -16.36
CA ARG A 35 9.97 17.90 -15.26
C ARG A 35 8.81 16.92 -15.19
N VAL A 36 8.82 16.02 -14.20
CA VAL A 36 7.84 14.94 -14.05
C VAL A 36 7.19 14.93 -12.66
N PRO A 37 5.97 14.41 -12.51
CA PRO A 37 5.33 14.21 -11.21
C PRO A 37 6.09 13.18 -10.35
N THR A 38 5.99 13.29 -9.02
CA THR A 38 6.57 12.35 -8.04
C THR A 38 6.24 10.89 -8.37
N GLU A 39 4.99 10.61 -8.73
CA GLU A 39 4.56 9.25 -9.11
C GLU A 39 5.36 8.71 -10.30
N VAL A 40 5.56 9.51 -11.35
CA VAL A 40 6.34 9.12 -12.54
C VAL A 40 7.79 8.85 -12.16
N MET A 41 8.37 9.76 -11.38
CA MET A 41 9.75 9.64 -10.88
C MET A 41 9.92 8.34 -10.09
N ILE A 42 9.08 8.08 -9.08
CA ILE A 42 9.14 6.86 -8.28
C ILE A 42 8.99 5.62 -9.16
N MET A 43 7.96 5.58 -10.01
CA MET A 43 7.67 4.43 -10.88
C MET A 43 8.78 4.13 -11.89
N SER A 44 9.65 5.10 -12.18
CA SER A 44 10.83 4.91 -13.05
C SER A 44 12.06 4.32 -12.32
N LEU A 45 12.13 4.47 -10.99
CA LEU A 45 13.28 4.04 -10.18
C LEU A 45 13.05 2.73 -9.41
N VAL A 46 11.79 2.43 -9.06
CA VAL A 46 11.48 1.26 -8.23
C VAL A 46 11.36 -0.02 -9.03
N GLU A 47 11.98 -1.09 -8.54
CA GLU A 47 11.86 -2.43 -9.11
C GLU A 47 11.75 -3.48 -7.99
N HIS A 48 10.56 -4.05 -7.84
CA HIS A 48 10.26 -5.04 -6.80
C HIS A 48 9.14 -5.99 -7.25
N GLU A 49 9.17 -7.27 -6.85
CA GLU A 49 8.17 -8.29 -7.25
C GLU A 49 6.74 -7.85 -6.90
N ASN A 50 6.58 -7.22 -5.74
CA ASN A 50 5.30 -6.76 -5.19
C ASN A 50 4.95 -5.29 -5.46
N ILE A 51 5.63 -4.64 -6.41
CA ILE A 51 5.29 -3.30 -6.89
C ILE A 51 4.98 -3.40 -8.39
N VAL A 52 4.02 -2.61 -8.88
CA VAL A 52 3.77 -2.52 -10.31
C VAL A 52 4.93 -1.84 -11.01
N LYS A 53 5.45 -2.48 -12.06
CA LYS A 53 6.52 -1.90 -12.87
C LYS A 53 5.91 -1.07 -13.99
N CYS A 54 6.44 0.14 -14.16
CA CYS A 54 6.15 0.97 -15.32
C CYS A 54 6.90 0.44 -16.54
N LEU A 55 6.22 0.31 -17.67
CA LEU A 55 6.85 -0.11 -18.93
C LEU A 55 7.38 1.07 -19.73
N ASP A 56 6.62 2.16 -19.76
CA ASP A 56 6.90 3.28 -20.64
C ASP A 56 6.38 4.59 -20.04
N LEU A 57 6.79 5.72 -20.60
CA LEU A 57 6.27 7.03 -20.27
C LEU A 57 6.04 7.79 -21.57
N PHE A 58 4.80 8.15 -21.85
CA PHE A 58 4.50 9.11 -22.91
C PHE A 58 4.05 10.43 -22.30
N GLU A 59 4.27 11.52 -23.02
CA GLU A 59 3.90 12.86 -22.62
C GLU A 59 3.32 13.62 -23.82
N ASP A 60 2.27 14.40 -23.57
CA ASP A 60 1.81 15.48 -24.45
C ASP A 60 1.60 16.77 -23.64
N ASP A 61 1.08 17.82 -24.27
CA ASP A 61 0.88 19.13 -23.62
C ASP A 61 0.01 19.06 -22.34
N LEU A 62 -0.86 18.05 -22.21
CA LEU A 62 -1.88 17.94 -21.16
C LEU A 62 -1.66 16.76 -20.20
N TYR A 63 -1.05 15.67 -20.66
CA TYR A 63 -1.03 14.39 -19.94
C TYR A 63 0.36 13.73 -19.91
N PHE A 64 0.63 13.01 -18.81
CA PHE A 64 1.54 11.87 -18.82
C PHE A 64 0.76 10.56 -18.93
N TYR A 65 1.36 9.59 -19.62
CA TYR A 65 0.81 8.26 -19.85
C TYR A 65 1.76 7.20 -19.28
N LEU A 66 1.30 6.44 -18.28
CA LEU A 66 2.06 5.34 -17.67
C LEU A 66 1.38 4.00 -17.98
N PRO A 67 1.94 3.15 -18.87
CA PRO A 67 1.54 1.77 -19.01
C PRO A 67 2.27 0.88 -17.98
N PRO A 68 1.58 0.04 -17.18
CA PRO A 68 2.22 -0.97 -16.34
C PRO A 68 2.56 -2.23 -17.12
N THR A 69 3.32 -3.15 -16.50
CA THR A 69 3.75 -4.44 -17.08
C THR A 69 2.64 -5.21 -17.80
N PRO A 70 2.98 -6.01 -18.84
CA PRO A 70 2.04 -6.91 -19.51
C PRO A 70 1.26 -7.68 -18.46
N ARG A 71 -0.07 -7.72 -18.57
CA ARG A 71 -0.83 -8.72 -17.81
C ARG A 71 -0.29 -10.09 -18.20
N PRO A 72 0.17 -10.94 -17.27
CA PRO A 72 0.34 -12.37 -17.53
C PRO A 72 -0.87 -12.90 -18.28
N ASN A 73 -0.71 -13.97 -19.09
CA ASN A 73 -1.80 -14.66 -19.78
C ASN A 73 -2.82 -15.22 -18.77
N PHE A 74 -3.64 -14.33 -18.24
CA PHE A 74 -4.71 -14.60 -17.32
C PHE A 74 -5.94 -14.91 -18.16
N SER A 75 -6.48 -16.10 -17.98
CA SER A 75 -7.75 -16.51 -18.59
C SER A 75 -8.87 -15.58 -18.09
N ARG A 76 -9.22 -14.52 -18.83
CA ARG A 76 -10.45 -13.68 -18.77
C ARG A 76 -11.11 -13.42 -17.40
N ARG A 77 -10.41 -13.53 -16.28
CA ARG A 77 -10.89 -13.01 -15.00
C ARG A 77 -10.31 -11.61 -14.89
N ALA A 78 -11.19 -10.64 -14.66
CA ALA A 78 -10.79 -9.27 -14.41
C ALA A 78 -9.72 -9.24 -13.32
N SER A 79 -8.70 -8.40 -13.47
CA SER A 79 -7.79 -8.10 -12.35
C SER A 79 -8.64 -7.52 -11.23
N TYR A 80 -8.70 -8.20 -10.09
CA TYR A 80 -9.37 -7.71 -8.90
C TYR A 80 -8.36 -6.86 -8.11
N ASP A 81 -8.80 -5.72 -7.61
CA ASP A 81 -8.12 -5.14 -6.46
C ASP A 81 -8.39 -6.01 -5.22
N LEU A 82 -7.59 -5.81 -4.16
CA LEU A 82 -7.69 -6.60 -2.95
C LEU A 82 -9.02 -6.35 -2.22
N PHE A 83 -9.61 -5.17 -2.40
CA PHE A 83 -10.95 -4.86 -1.89
C PHE A 83 -12.00 -5.78 -2.50
N GLU A 84 -12.06 -5.91 -3.83
CA GLU A 84 -12.99 -6.80 -4.51
C GLU A 84 -12.73 -8.28 -4.14
N CYS A 85 -11.46 -8.66 -3.97
CA CYS A 85 -11.09 -9.99 -3.49
C CYS A 85 -11.67 -10.29 -2.08
N ILE A 86 -11.55 -9.33 -1.16
CA ILE A 86 -12.13 -9.43 0.18
C ILE A 86 -13.66 -9.48 0.08
N GLU A 87 -14.30 -8.58 -0.66
CA GLU A 87 -15.77 -8.49 -0.75
C GLU A 87 -16.41 -9.74 -1.36
N GLN A 88 -15.74 -10.41 -2.30
CA GLN A 88 -16.22 -11.64 -2.93
C GLN A 88 -15.89 -12.90 -2.13
N SER A 89 -14.98 -12.79 -1.16
CA SER A 89 -14.63 -13.91 -0.29
C SER A 89 -15.79 -14.31 0.62
N LYS A 90 -15.76 -15.56 1.08
CA LYS A 90 -16.76 -16.07 2.02
C LYS A 90 -16.67 -15.27 3.33
N HIS A 91 -17.75 -14.59 3.69
CA HIS A 91 -17.83 -13.74 4.88
C HIS A 91 -17.07 -12.41 4.79
N LYS A 92 -16.70 -11.97 3.57
CA LYS A 92 -16.05 -10.67 3.34
C LYS A 92 -14.73 -10.50 4.08
N ARG A 93 -13.92 -11.56 4.15
CA ARG A 93 -12.61 -11.62 4.81
C ARG A 93 -11.83 -12.83 4.32
N LEU A 94 -10.50 -12.78 4.47
CA LEU A 94 -9.63 -13.86 4.06
C LEU A 94 -9.44 -14.90 5.17
N SER A 95 -8.96 -16.09 4.79
CA SER A 95 -8.42 -17.01 5.78
C SER A 95 -7.16 -16.39 6.39
N GLU A 96 -6.83 -16.72 7.63
CA GLU A 96 -5.62 -16.18 8.26
C GLU A 96 -4.36 -16.57 7.47
N ALA A 97 -4.33 -17.76 6.86
CA ALA A 97 -3.23 -18.20 6.02
C ALA A 97 -3.07 -17.34 4.75
N ASP A 98 -4.17 -17.02 4.06
CA ASP A 98 -4.15 -16.17 2.88
C ASP A 98 -3.81 -14.71 3.25
N ALA A 99 -4.41 -14.20 4.33
CA ALA A 99 -4.12 -12.87 4.86
C ALA A 99 -2.64 -12.73 5.20
N ARG A 100 -2.04 -13.74 5.85
CA ARG A 100 -0.61 -13.79 6.20
C ARG A 100 0.28 -13.78 4.97
N TYR A 101 -0.05 -14.57 3.95
CA TYR A 101 0.71 -14.62 2.70
C TYR A 101 0.65 -13.30 1.92
N ILE A 102 -0.52 -12.67 1.84
CA ILE A 102 -0.71 -11.38 1.19
C ILE A 102 -0.01 -10.27 1.97
N PHE A 103 -0.23 -10.21 3.28
CA PHE A 103 0.34 -9.18 4.13
C PHE A 103 1.86 -9.22 4.12
N ALA A 104 2.48 -10.40 4.13
CA ALA A 104 3.93 -10.54 4.01
C ALA A 104 4.48 -9.91 2.72
N GLN A 105 3.80 -10.10 1.58
CA GLN A 105 4.20 -9.48 0.31
C GLN A 105 4.09 -7.94 0.34
N VAL A 106 3.04 -7.41 0.98
CA VAL A 106 2.89 -5.96 1.17
C VAL A 106 4.02 -5.42 2.05
N VAL A 107 4.34 -6.12 3.14
CA VAL A 107 5.45 -5.76 4.04
C VAL A 107 6.79 -5.77 3.32
N GLU A 108 7.07 -6.73 2.43
CA GLU A 108 8.30 -6.70 1.62
C GLU A 108 8.35 -5.46 0.71
N ALA A 109 7.24 -5.10 0.05
CA ALA A 109 7.17 -3.90 -0.78
C ALA A 109 7.43 -2.61 0.04
N VAL A 110 6.80 -2.49 1.21
CA VAL A 110 7.00 -1.34 2.11
C VAL A 110 8.43 -1.30 2.66
N HIS A 111 9.00 -2.44 3.03
CA HIS A 111 10.37 -2.52 3.50
C HIS A 111 11.36 -2.06 2.42
N TYR A 112 11.14 -2.50 1.17
CA TYR A 112 11.91 -2.05 0.03
C TYR A 112 11.79 -0.54 -0.20
N LEU A 113 10.56 0.00 -0.26
CA LEU A 113 10.35 1.44 -0.46
C LEU A 113 10.99 2.27 0.66
N ASN A 114 10.81 1.86 1.92
CA ASN A 114 11.40 2.51 3.07
C ASN A 114 12.95 2.52 2.98
N SER A 115 13.57 1.46 2.46
CA SER A 115 15.02 1.40 2.24
C SER A 115 15.53 2.41 1.18
N GLN A 116 14.64 2.85 0.30
CA GLN A 116 14.90 3.88 -0.72
C GLN A 116 14.49 5.29 -0.26
N GLY A 117 14.03 5.44 0.98
CA GLY A 117 13.53 6.73 1.50
C GLY A 117 12.15 7.10 0.97
N ILE A 118 11.39 6.14 0.45
CA ILE A 118 10.05 6.33 -0.10
C ILE A 118 9.01 5.81 0.89
N ALA A 119 7.98 6.61 1.17
CA ALA A 119 6.76 6.16 1.82
C ALA A 119 5.59 6.37 0.85
N HIS A 120 4.73 5.35 0.71
CA HIS A 120 3.62 5.37 -0.25
C HIS A 120 2.46 6.26 0.21
N CYS A 121 2.20 6.31 1.51
CA CYS A 121 1.20 7.18 2.17
C CYS A 121 -0.28 6.94 1.78
N ASP A 122 -0.58 5.95 0.95
CA ASP A 122 -1.97 5.59 0.57
C ASP A 122 -2.10 4.07 0.34
N ILE A 123 -1.47 3.27 1.21
CA ILE A 123 -1.62 1.81 1.17
C ILE A 123 -3.03 1.46 1.64
N LYS A 124 -3.79 0.82 0.77
CA LYS A 124 -5.13 0.31 1.04
C LYS A 124 -5.43 -0.86 0.11
N ASP A 125 -6.47 -1.59 0.42
CA ASP A 125 -6.98 -2.70 -0.37
C ASP A 125 -7.32 -2.33 -1.83
N GLU A 126 -7.78 -1.10 -2.09
CA GLU A 126 -7.99 -0.59 -3.46
C GLU A 126 -6.68 -0.38 -4.26
N ASN A 127 -5.57 -0.05 -3.56
CA ASN A 127 -4.26 0.20 -4.19
C ASN A 127 -3.37 -1.05 -4.21
N LEU A 128 -3.96 -2.23 -4.02
CA LEU A 128 -3.29 -3.53 -4.11
C LEU A 128 -4.01 -4.38 -5.14
N VAL A 129 -3.39 -4.60 -6.30
CA VAL A 129 -3.94 -5.53 -7.30
C VAL A 129 -3.48 -6.95 -6.98
N ILE A 130 -4.38 -7.92 -7.15
CA ILE A 130 -4.14 -9.30 -6.76
C ILE A 130 -4.50 -10.27 -7.89
N ASP A 131 -3.67 -11.31 -8.06
CA ASP A 131 -3.95 -12.39 -9.00
C ASP A 131 -4.56 -13.64 -8.33
N ARG A 132 -4.88 -14.63 -9.16
CA ARG A 132 -5.48 -15.90 -8.72
C ARG A 132 -4.61 -16.71 -7.75
N ASP A 133 -3.31 -16.46 -7.76
CA ASP A 133 -2.31 -17.13 -6.94
C ASP A 133 -2.01 -16.31 -5.66
N PHE A 134 -2.82 -15.29 -5.40
CA PHE A 134 -2.71 -14.30 -4.33
C PHE A 134 -1.39 -13.52 -4.33
N LYS A 135 -0.77 -13.37 -5.51
CA LYS A 135 0.35 -12.46 -5.67
C LYS A 135 -0.16 -11.03 -5.76
N VAL A 136 0.39 -10.16 -4.94
CA VAL A 136 -0.03 -8.75 -4.88
C VAL A 136 0.99 -7.82 -5.50
N LYS A 137 0.49 -6.75 -6.12
CA LYS A 137 1.29 -5.61 -6.57
C LYS A 137 0.70 -4.31 -6.03
N LEU A 138 1.54 -3.52 -5.36
CA LEU A 138 1.24 -2.17 -4.95
C LEU A 138 1.21 -1.24 -6.16
N ILE A 139 0.21 -0.37 -6.22
CA ILE A 139 -0.04 0.59 -7.30
C ILE A 139 -0.33 1.98 -6.72
N ASP A 140 -0.27 3.01 -7.58
CA ASP A 140 -0.66 4.39 -7.30
C ASP A 140 0.22 5.14 -6.30
N PHE A 141 1.30 5.75 -6.81
CA PHE A 141 2.23 6.54 -6.01
C PHE A 141 1.87 8.04 -5.96
N GLY A 142 0.62 8.41 -6.27
CA GLY A 142 0.19 9.81 -6.34
C GLY A 142 0.31 10.57 -5.01
N SER A 143 0.26 9.87 -3.88
CA SER A 143 0.40 10.44 -2.53
C SER A 143 1.76 10.19 -1.89
N ALA A 144 2.67 9.51 -2.60
CA ALA A 144 3.94 9.09 -2.05
C ALA A 144 4.85 10.29 -1.77
N VAL A 145 5.71 10.14 -0.77
CA VAL A 145 6.73 11.12 -0.40
C VAL A 145 8.11 10.49 -0.43
N VAL A 146 9.11 11.31 -0.74
CA VAL A 146 10.50 10.89 -0.88
C VAL A 146 11.36 11.74 0.03
N ALA A 147 12.22 11.10 0.80
CA ALA A 147 13.19 11.72 1.68
C ALA A 147 14.56 11.03 1.53
N ASP A 148 15.64 11.70 1.95
CA ASP A 148 16.95 11.06 1.99
C ASP A 148 16.96 9.94 3.04
N PRO A 149 17.16 8.66 2.64
CA PRO A 149 17.19 7.54 3.58
C PRO A 149 18.35 7.62 4.59
N ASN A 150 19.35 8.47 4.36
CA ASN A 150 20.50 8.67 5.25
C ASN A 150 20.31 9.86 6.19
N ALA A 151 19.21 10.61 6.07
CA ALA A 151 18.88 11.73 6.93
C ALA A 151 17.70 11.40 7.87
N PRO A 152 17.52 12.15 8.97
CA PRO A 152 16.31 12.03 9.78
C PRO A 152 15.04 12.27 8.94
N ALA A 153 14.05 11.39 9.07
CA ALA A 153 12.80 11.51 8.32
C ALA A 153 12.14 12.88 8.60
N PRO A 154 11.74 13.63 7.55
CA PRO A 154 11.14 14.94 7.72
C PRO A 154 9.73 14.84 8.32
N PHE A 155 9.27 15.96 8.90
CA PHE A 155 7.89 16.11 9.33
C PHE A 155 7.04 16.71 8.23
N TYR A 156 5.88 16.11 8.00
CA TYR A 156 4.85 16.57 7.08
C TYR A 156 3.68 17.16 7.87
N THR A 157 3.07 18.22 7.34
CA THR A 157 1.88 18.88 7.93
C THR A 157 0.63 18.73 7.07
N LEU A 158 0.79 18.23 5.85
CA LEU A 158 -0.30 17.89 4.93
C LEU A 158 -0.35 16.37 4.73
N PHE A 159 -1.56 15.85 4.61
CA PHE A 159 -1.82 14.44 4.37
C PHE A 159 -2.71 14.30 3.13
N PHE A 160 -2.23 13.55 2.15
CA PHE A 160 -2.89 13.33 0.86
C PHE A 160 -3.42 11.90 0.69
N GLY A 161 -3.28 11.05 1.72
CA GLY A 161 -3.77 9.68 1.70
C GLY A 161 -5.25 9.55 2.09
N THR A 162 -5.74 8.32 2.12
CA THR A 162 -7.10 7.96 2.50
C THR A 162 -7.30 8.07 4.02
N THR A 163 -8.20 8.94 4.46
CA THR A 163 -8.42 9.25 5.89
C THR A 163 -8.82 8.05 6.75
N ALA A 164 -9.52 7.06 6.18
CA ALA A 164 -9.90 5.83 6.89
C ALA A 164 -8.69 4.98 7.35
N TYR A 165 -7.53 5.19 6.73
CA TYR A 165 -6.27 4.50 7.03
C TYR A 165 -5.27 5.40 7.78
N ALA A 166 -5.63 6.66 8.04
CA ALA A 166 -4.73 7.65 8.62
C ALA A 166 -4.40 7.33 10.08
N SER A 167 -3.15 7.62 10.45
CA SER A 167 -2.64 7.41 11.80
C SER A 167 -3.22 8.42 12.80
N SER A 168 -3.10 8.06 14.07
CA SER A 168 -3.62 8.81 15.19
C SER A 168 -3.14 10.27 15.23
N GLU A 169 -1.85 10.49 14.95
CA GLU A 169 -1.20 11.81 14.87
C GLU A 169 -1.64 12.61 13.65
N VAL A 170 -1.87 11.95 12.50
CA VAL A 170 -2.40 12.59 11.28
C VAL A 170 -3.82 13.09 11.51
N LEU A 171 -4.69 12.26 12.10
CA LEU A 171 -6.08 12.63 12.41
C LEU A 171 -6.16 13.79 13.43
N ARG A 172 -5.17 13.89 14.33
CA ARG A 172 -5.00 15.03 15.24
C ARG A 172 -4.46 16.29 14.57
N LYS A 173 -4.14 16.24 13.28
CA LYS A 173 -3.52 17.34 12.52
C LYS A 173 -2.17 17.75 13.13
N GLN A 174 -1.45 16.79 13.73
CA GLN A 174 -0.11 17.01 14.23
C GLN A 174 0.90 16.79 13.08
N PRO A 175 2.05 17.47 13.10
CA PRO A 175 3.16 17.11 12.23
C PRO A 175 3.51 15.62 12.43
N TYR A 176 3.69 14.89 11.34
CA TYR A 176 3.96 13.45 11.36
C TYR A 176 5.15 13.09 10.48
N GLN A 177 5.79 11.96 10.78
CA GLN A 177 6.77 11.32 9.90
C GLN A 177 6.08 10.21 9.12
N ALA A 178 6.36 10.10 7.83
CA ALA A 178 5.69 9.15 6.96
C ALA A 178 5.97 7.67 7.33
N PRO A 179 7.20 7.24 7.67
CA PRO A 179 7.47 5.83 8.00
C PRO A 179 6.60 5.26 9.13
N PRO A 180 6.52 5.87 10.35
CA PRO A 180 5.64 5.33 11.40
C PRO A 180 4.15 5.45 11.04
N ALA A 181 3.74 6.48 10.30
CA ALA A 181 2.35 6.60 9.85
C ALA A 181 1.96 5.45 8.90
N GLU A 182 2.87 5.03 8.02
CA GLU A 182 2.66 3.89 7.12
C GLU A 182 2.54 2.55 7.87
N ILE A 183 3.25 2.38 8.99
CA ILE A 183 3.06 1.19 9.85
C ILE A 183 1.67 1.11 10.46
N TRP A 184 1.08 2.25 10.84
CA TRP A 184 -0.31 2.29 11.27
C TRP A 184 -1.26 1.84 10.15
N THR A 185 -1.03 2.35 8.93
CA THR A 185 -1.78 1.97 7.74
C THR A 185 -1.71 0.45 7.50
N LEU A 186 -0.54 -0.17 7.68
CA LEU A 186 -0.41 -1.63 7.64
C LEU A 186 -1.26 -2.33 8.72
N GLY A 187 -1.32 -1.79 9.94
CA GLY A 187 -2.19 -2.32 11.00
C GLY A 187 -3.68 -2.28 10.64
N VAL A 188 -4.13 -1.20 10.01
CA VAL A 188 -5.51 -1.06 9.50
C VAL A 188 -5.77 -2.06 8.37
N LEU A 189 -4.86 -2.18 7.40
CA LEU A 189 -4.96 -3.16 6.32
C LEU A 189 -5.05 -4.59 6.86
N LEU A 190 -4.23 -4.95 7.85
CA LEU A 190 -4.27 -6.28 8.47
C LEU A 190 -5.65 -6.60 9.07
N SER A 191 -6.31 -5.61 9.68
CA SER A 191 -7.68 -5.76 10.18
C SER A 191 -8.68 -6.00 9.06
N TYR A 192 -8.57 -5.29 7.93
CA TYR A 192 -9.43 -5.55 6.77
C TYR A 192 -9.25 -6.97 6.24
N LEU A 193 -8.01 -7.45 6.13
CA LEU A 193 -7.74 -8.82 5.66
C LEU A 193 -8.36 -9.89 6.57
N LEU A 194 -8.22 -9.73 7.89
CA LEU A 194 -8.64 -10.74 8.88
C LEU A 194 -10.13 -10.65 9.25
N THR A 195 -10.72 -9.46 9.21
CA THR A 195 -12.06 -9.20 9.74
C THR A 195 -13.03 -8.64 8.73
N GLY A 196 -12.55 -8.11 7.60
CA GLY A 196 -13.37 -7.36 6.63
C GLY A 196 -13.71 -5.94 7.06
N HIS A 197 -13.19 -5.48 8.20
CA HIS A 197 -13.57 -4.20 8.80
C HIS A 197 -12.35 -3.44 9.31
N SER A 198 -12.49 -2.11 9.35
CA SER A 198 -11.59 -1.24 10.08
C SER A 198 -11.51 -1.65 11.56
N PRO A 199 -10.32 -1.59 12.19
CA PRO A 199 -10.19 -1.80 13.63
C PRO A 199 -10.73 -0.61 14.44
N PHE A 200 -11.09 0.49 13.79
CA PHE A 200 -11.61 1.71 14.39
C PHE A 200 -13.02 1.99 13.87
N PRO A 201 -14.07 1.69 14.68
CA PRO A 201 -15.46 1.96 14.29
C PRO A 201 -15.76 3.46 14.09
N THR A 202 -14.99 4.33 14.76
CA THR A 202 -15.10 5.78 14.66
C THR A 202 -13.73 6.44 14.54
N GLU A 203 -13.69 7.66 14.01
CA GLU A 203 -12.46 8.48 13.98
C GLU A 203 -11.93 8.73 15.40
N ALA A 204 -12.81 8.89 16.40
CA ALA A 204 -12.42 9.07 17.79
C ALA A 204 -11.66 7.84 18.32
N ASP A 205 -12.03 6.63 17.92
CA ASP A 205 -11.31 5.41 18.29
C ASP A 205 -9.91 5.37 17.66
N ALA A 206 -9.77 5.76 16.40
CA ALA A 206 -8.46 5.88 15.73
C ALA A 206 -7.58 6.95 16.38
N ILE A 207 -8.15 8.11 16.70
CA ILE A 207 -7.48 9.16 17.47
C ILE A 207 -7.06 8.59 18.83
N GLU A 208 -7.91 7.88 19.56
CA GLU A 208 -7.55 7.42 20.91
C GLU A 208 -6.73 6.12 20.93
N GLY A 209 -6.51 5.49 19.77
CA GLY A 209 -5.79 4.22 19.65
C GLY A 209 -6.59 3.04 20.19
N ARG A 210 -7.93 3.13 20.22
CA ARG A 210 -8.81 2.07 20.71
C ARG A 210 -9.12 1.08 19.60
N VAL A 211 -8.38 -0.03 19.60
CA VAL A 211 -8.53 -1.09 18.61
C VAL A 211 -9.71 -2.00 18.97
N HIS A 212 -10.61 -2.20 18.01
CA HIS A 212 -11.78 -3.08 18.13
C HIS A 212 -11.73 -4.20 17.09
N VAL A 213 -11.23 -5.37 17.48
CA VAL A 213 -11.22 -6.55 16.59
C VAL A 213 -12.56 -7.28 16.69
N ARG A 214 -13.33 -7.26 15.60
CA ARG A 214 -14.63 -7.94 15.51
C ARG A 214 -14.46 -9.36 14.99
N GLU A 215 -14.30 -10.31 15.92
CA GLU A 215 -14.37 -11.72 15.57
C GLU A 215 -15.81 -12.16 15.29
N ARG A 216 -15.98 -13.02 14.29
CA ARG A 216 -17.30 -13.57 13.96
C ARG A 216 -17.69 -14.64 14.98
N ALA A 217 -18.89 -14.53 15.54
CA ALA A 217 -19.48 -15.56 16.39
C ALA A 217 -19.51 -16.92 15.66
N GLY A 218 -18.91 -17.94 16.27
CA GLY A 218 -18.82 -19.30 15.72
C GLY A 218 -17.83 -19.48 14.56
N GLY A 219 -17.00 -18.48 14.23
CA GLY A 219 -15.89 -18.61 13.29
C GLY A 219 -14.59 -19.06 13.97
N PRO A 220 -13.54 -19.43 13.19
CA PRO A 220 -12.20 -19.60 13.75
C PRO A 220 -11.74 -18.30 14.37
N ARG A 221 -11.06 -18.41 15.52
CA ARG A 221 -10.44 -17.27 16.18
C ARG A 221 -9.16 -16.85 15.48
N ILE A 222 -8.89 -15.56 15.50
CA ILE A 222 -7.64 -14.96 15.04
C ILE A 222 -6.53 -15.36 16.03
N SER A 223 -5.37 -15.75 15.50
CA SER A 223 -4.25 -16.14 16.37
C SER A 223 -3.74 -14.99 17.24
N SER A 224 -3.14 -15.34 18.39
CA SER A 224 -2.46 -14.36 19.25
C SER A 224 -1.33 -13.64 18.53
N ASP A 225 -0.66 -14.30 17.58
CA ASP A 225 0.45 -13.73 16.83
C ASP A 225 -0.03 -12.68 15.82
N ALA A 226 -1.16 -12.92 15.15
CA ALA A 226 -1.80 -11.93 14.28
C ALA A 226 -2.24 -10.69 15.07
N LEU A 227 -2.89 -10.91 16.23
CA LEU A 227 -3.32 -9.82 17.12
C LEU A 227 -2.13 -9.06 17.70
N GLY A 228 -1.05 -9.77 18.04
CA GLY A 228 0.20 -9.19 18.53
C GLY A 228 0.85 -8.28 17.50
N LEU A 229 0.93 -8.73 16.24
CA LEU A 229 1.43 -7.90 15.14
C LEU A 229 0.55 -6.66 14.93
N MET A 230 -0.77 -6.85 14.88
CA MET A 230 -1.72 -5.75 14.70
C MET A 230 -1.56 -4.70 15.80
N ALA A 231 -1.39 -5.12 17.06
CA ALA A 231 -1.17 -4.21 18.19
C ALA A 231 0.15 -3.45 18.08
N ARG A 232 1.23 -4.09 17.59
CA ARG A 232 2.53 -3.43 17.33
C ARG A 232 2.42 -2.37 16.23
N CYS A 233 1.62 -2.64 15.19
CA CYS A 233 1.37 -1.68 14.12
C CYS A 233 0.48 -0.50 14.56
N LEU A 234 -0.54 -0.78 15.38
CA LEU A 234 -1.54 0.20 15.84
C LEU A 234 -1.19 0.83 17.20
N GLU A 235 0.09 0.80 17.61
CA GLU A 235 0.56 1.57 18.77
C GLU A 235 0.37 3.07 18.50
N ARG A 236 -0.31 3.74 19.44
CA ARG A 236 -0.76 5.12 19.27
C ARG A 236 0.42 6.08 19.25
N ASP A 237 1.42 5.85 20.10
CA ASP A 237 2.62 6.68 20.15
C ASP A 237 3.57 6.29 18.99
N PRO A 238 3.80 7.19 18.00
CA PRO A 238 4.67 6.89 16.85
C PRO A 238 6.09 6.50 17.26
N ALA A 239 6.59 6.99 18.40
CA ALA A 239 7.93 6.67 18.89
C ALA A 239 8.05 5.26 19.48
N ARG A 240 6.92 4.63 19.82
CA ARG A 240 6.83 3.26 20.35
C ARG A 240 6.27 2.28 19.32
N ARG A 241 5.69 2.78 18.24
CA ARG A 241 5.15 2.00 17.13
C ARG A 241 6.28 1.23 16.47
N ALA A 242 5.98 0.01 16.05
CA ALA A 242 6.97 -0.81 15.40
C ALA A 242 7.50 -0.13 14.13
N ASP A 243 8.75 -0.40 13.76
CA ASP A 243 9.24 -0.07 12.42
C ASP A 243 8.95 -1.22 11.42
N VAL A 244 9.15 -0.97 10.12
CA VAL A 244 8.87 -1.97 9.08
C VAL A 244 9.76 -3.22 9.22
N GLY A 245 10.99 -3.07 9.73
CA GLY A 245 11.90 -4.19 9.97
C GLY A 245 11.40 -5.08 11.09
N GLU A 246 10.90 -4.49 12.18
CA GLU A 246 10.26 -5.22 13.28
C GLU A 246 8.97 -5.92 12.83
N VAL A 247 8.14 -5.25 12.01
CA VAL A 247 6.94 -5.85 11.40
C VAL A 247 7.33 -7.06 10.55
N ARG A 248 8.32 -6.90 9.66
CA ARG A 248 8.83 -7.96 8.78
C ARG A 248 9.39 -9.15 9.54
N ALA A 249 10.09 -8.92 10.66
CA ALA A 249 10.69 -9.95 11.49
C ALA A 249 9.70 -10.62 12.47
N HIS A 250 8.44 -10.15 12.54
CA HIS A 250 7.47 -10.63 13.49
C HIS A 250 7.14 -12.13 13.29
N VAL A 251 6.93 -12.86 14.39
CA VAL A 251 6.68 -14.31 14.40
C VAL A 251 5.52 -14.72 13.48
N TRP A 252 4.47 -13.91 13.41
CA TRP A 252 3.33 -14.16 12.53
C TRP A 252 3.71 -14.22 11.04
N LEU A 253 4.76 -13.51 10.60
CA LEU A 253 5.21 -13.52 9.21
C LEU A 253 6.30 -14.55 8.90
N GLN A 254 6.78 -15.30 9.91
CA GLN A 254 7.80 -16.31 9.69
C GLN A 254 7.30 -17.41 8.74
N GLY A 255 8.09 -17.66 7.69
CA GLY A 255 7.76 -18.63 6.64
C GLY A 255 6.50 -18.28 5.83
N ALA A 256 5.96 -17.06 5.95
CA ALA A 256 4.72 -16.68 5.26
C ALA A 256 4.84 -16.77 3.74
N LEU A 257 6.01 -16.47 3.17
CA LEU A 257 6.24 -16.47 1.72
C LEU A 257 6.58 -17.86 1.14
N VAL A 258 6.74 -18.89 1.98
CA VAL A 258 7.00 -20.26 1.53
C VAL A 258 5.65 -20.98 1.39
N ARG A 259 5.12 -21.08 0.17
CA ARG A 259 3.97 -21.96 -0.11
C ARG A 259 4.48 -23.41 -0.22
N GLY A 260 4.06 -24.25 0.73
CA GLY A 260 4.22 -25.70 0.67
C GLY A 260 3.21 -26.36 -0.24
#